data_AF-A0A177NER4-F1
#
_entry.id   AF-A0A177NER4-F1
#
_cell.length_a   1.000
_cell.length_b   1.000
_cell.length_c   1.000
_cell.angle_alpha   90.00
_cell.angle_beta   90.00
_cell.angle_gamma   90.00
#
_symmetry.space_group_name_H-M   'P 1'
#
loop_
_entity.id
_entity.type
_entity.pdbx_description
1 polymer ?
#
loop_
_entity_poly.entity_id
_entity_poly.type
_entity_poly.pdbx_seq_one_letter_code
_entity_poly.pdbx_strand_id
1 'polypeptide(L)'
;MISKSTKGLALSLLLVSGASQAGVWAPTDGDSNFFDLDTLIFGTSTNEFGIFEDTASIGATPKLVFTGGATISFAQNGVNWDISNGLSSSTLLGSYNFQIGYNRNGTWEFEAATAPIAFLGNGAWELAFTGQGNLKKLYAIDIQPSTAQADFPVPLPPAAWLMGSALLGLIGVGRRKKTA
;
A
#
# COMPACT_ATOMS: atom_id res chain seq x y z
N MET A 1 -33.02 -9.10 -24.14
CA MET A 1 -33.29 -9.09 -22.68
C MET A 1 -32.08 -9.67 -21.96
N ILE A 2 -31.24 -8.82 -21.37
CA ILE A 2 -30.09 -9.26 -20.54
C ILE A 2 -30.66 -9.68 -19.18
N SER A 3 -30.49 -10.95 -18.83
CA SER A 3 -31.08 -11.52 -17.61
C SER A 3 -30.43 -10.92 -16.36
N LYS A 4 -31.24 -10.77 -15.30
CA LYS A 4 -30.86 -10.10 -14.04
C LYS A 4 -29.66 -10.74 -13.32
N SER A 5 -29.29 -11.98 -13.66
CA SER A 5 -28.17 -12.71 -13.05
C SER A 5 -26.78 -12.24 -13.52
N THR A 6 -26.64 -11.78 -14.77
CA THR A 6 -25.36 -11.28 -15.31
C THR A 6 -24.91 -9.98 -14.63
N LYS A 7 -25.87 -9.16 -14.19
CA LYS A 7 -25.59 -7.90 -13.48
C LYS A 7 -25.14 -8.13 -12.04
N GLY A 8 -25.63 -9.18 -11.38
CA GLY A 8 -25.24 -9.52 -10.01
C GLY A 8 -23.80 -10.03 -9.91
N LEU A 9 -23.36 -10.84 -10.89
CA LEU A 9 -22.01 -11.39 -10.93
C LEU A 9 -20.93 -10.34 -11.25
N ALA A 10 -21.24 -9.40 -12.16
CA ALA A 10 -20.38 -8.26 -12.44
C ALA A 10 -20.21 -7.34 -11.22
N LEU A 11 -21.26 -7.22 -10.40
CA LEU A 11 -21.21 -6.44 -9.17
C LEU A 11 -20.36 -7.12 -8.10
N SER A 12 -20.44 -8.45 -7.93
CA SER A 12 -19.58 -9.18 -6.98
C SER A 12 -18.12 -9.28 -7.44
N LEU A 13 -17.83 -9.29 -8.74
CA LEU A 13 -16.46 -9.18 -9.28
C LEU A 13 -15.84 -7.79 -9.08
N LEU A 14 -16.65 -6.73 -9.09
CA LEU A 14 -16.21 -5.36 -8.77
C LEU A 14 -15.97 -5.17 -7.26
N LEU A 15 -16.68 -5.93 -6.42
CA LEU A 15 -16.59 -5.83 -4.95
C LEU A 15 -15.37 -6.56 -4.36
N VAL A 16 -14.73 -7.46 -5.09
CA VAL A 16 -13.54 -8.23 -4.62
C VAL A 16 -12.22 -7.68 -5.17
N SER A 17 -12.25 -6.76 -6.15
CA SER A 17 -11.03 -6.17 -6.73
C SER A 17 -10.33 -5.15 -5.82
N GLY A 18 -10.88 -4.90 -4.63
CA GLY A 18 -10.35 -3.97 -3.64
C GLY A 18 -9.70 -4.65 -2.44
N ALA A 19 -8.91 -5.72 -2.64
CA ALA A 19 -7.87 -6.02 -1.65
C ALA A 19 -6.91 -4.82 -1.64
N SER A 20 -7.28 -3.79 -0.87
CA SER A 20 -6.54 -2.55 -0.67
C SER A 20 -5.15 -2.94 -0.21
N GLN A 21 -4.21 -2.90 -1.14
CA GLN A 21 -2.80 -2.99 -0.83
C GLN A 21 -2.39 -1.60 -0.36
N ALA A 22 -1.62 -1.54 0.74
CA ALA A 22 -0.95 -0.32 1.16
C ALA A 22 -0.13 0.26 -0.02
N GLY A 23 0.00 1.59 -0.09
CA GLY A 23 1.02 2.17 -0.96
C GLY A 23 2.40 1.67 -0.52
N VAL A 24 3.17 1.12 -1.47
CA VAL A 24 4.59 0.82 -1.26
C VAL A 24 5.38 2.05 -1.65
N TRP A 25 6.23 2.50 -0.73
CA TRP A 25 7.01 3.74 -0.84
C TRP A 25 8.49 3.44 -0.91
N ALA A 26 9.24 4.37 -1.48
CA ALA A 26 10.69 4.44 -1.40
C ALA A 26 11.08 5.85 -0.96
N PRO A 27 12.13 6.02 -0.15
CA PRO A 27 12.70 7.34 0.10
C PRO A 27 13.25 7.93 -1.21
N THR A 28 13.20 9.25 -1.35
CA THR A 28 13.79 9.95 -2.50
C THR A 28 15.29 10.19 -2.32
N ASP A 29 15.76 10.20 -1.08
CA ASP A 29 17.17 10.34 -0.71
C ASP A 29 17.51 9.50 0.53
N GLY A 30 18.48 9.94 1.34
CA GLY A 30 18.98 9.19 2.50
C GLY A 30 18.05 9.22 3.72
N ASP A 31 16.98 10.01 3.68
CA ASP A 31 16.02 10.12 4.77
C ASP A 31 14.59 10.38 4.28
N SER A 32 13.64 10.31 5.20
CA SER A 32 12.23 10.66 4.95
C SER A 32 11.63 11.29 6.19
N ASN A 33 10.87 12.35 6.00
CA ASN A 33 10.32 13.16 7.08
C ASN A 33 8.82 12.93 7.18
N PHE A 34 8.35 12.55 8.37
CA PHE A 34 6.95 12.23 8.63
C PHE A 34 6.43 13.10 9.77
N PHE A 35 5.20 13.57 9.64
CA PHE A 35 4.49 14.26 10.72
C PHE A 35 2.98 14.20 10.51
N ASP A 36 2.23 14.08 11.60
CA ASP A 36 0.79 14.26 11.59
C ASP A 36 0.42 15.72 11.91
N LEU A 37 -0.85 16.04 11.69
CA LEU A 37 -1.36 17.39 11.91
C LEU A 37 -1.31 17.79 13.38
N ASP A 38 -1.54 16.84 14.30
CA ASP A 38 -1.53 17.08 15.73
C ASP A 38 -0.11 17.50 16.20
N THR A 39 0.93 16.82 15.71
CA THR A 39 2.32 17.19 15.97
C THR A 39 2.66 18.54 15.37
N LEU A 40 2.19 18.84 14.16
CA LEU A 40 2.47 20.13 13.52
C LEU A 40 1.82 21.31 14.25
N ILE A 41 0.57 21.16 14.72
CA ILE A 41 -0.20 22.25 15.34
C ILE A 41 0.12 22.38 16.83
N PHE A 42 0.20 21.26 17.55
CA PHE A 42 0.28 21.22 19.02
C PHE A 42 1.65 20.79 19.54
N GLY A 43 2.59 20.44 18.65
CA GLY A 43 3.93 19.96 19.01
C GLY A 43 3.96 18.54 19.59
N THR A 44 2.80 17.91 19.79
CA THR A 44 2.68 16.57 20.37
C THR A 44 1.53 15.82 19.72
N SER A 45 1.63 14.49 19.67
CA SER A 45 0.59 13.59 19.20
C SER A 45 0.65 12.28 19.96
N THR A 46 -0.47 11.59 20.03
CA THR A 46 -0.56 10.20 20.50
C THR A 46 -0.78 9.22 19.35
N ASN A 47 -0.83 9.70 18.11
CA ASN A 47 -1.00 8.84 16.94
C ASN A 47 0.32 8.10 16.69
N GLU A 48 0.26 6.78 16.67
CA GLU A 48 1.42 5.94 16.45
C GLU A 48 1.42 5.38 15.03
N PHE A 49 2.57 5.49 14.36
CA PHE A 49 2.79 5.06 12.99
C PHE A 49 3.95 4.08 12.94
N GLY A 50 3.97 3.24 11.91
CA GLY A 50 4.96 2.18 11.75
C GLY A 50 5.44 2.04 10.33
N ILE A 51 6.73 1.74 10.19
CA ILE A 51 7.37 1.33 8.94
C ILE A 51 7.36 -0.20 8.89
N PHE A 52 6.92 -0.75 7.76
CA PHE A 52 6.82 -2.18 7.51
C PHE A 52 7.62 -2.55 6.26
N GLU A 53 7.97 -3.83 6.12
CA GLU A 53 8.49 -4.36 4.86
C GLU A 53 7.52 -4.09 3.72
N ASP A 54 8.05 -3.89 2.50
CA ASP A 54 7.25 -3.75 1.28
C ASP A 54 6.36 -4.98 0.97
N THR A 55 6.74 -6.14 1.51
CA THR A 55 6.01 -7.42 1.42
C THR A 55 5.14 -7.72 2.64
N ALA A 56 5.01 -6.79 3.59
CA ALA A 56 4.23 -7.00 4.80
C ALA A 56 2.75 -7.28 4.49
N SER A 57 2.15 -8.17 5.28
CA SER A 57 0.72 -8.48 5.23
C SER A 57 -0.02 -7.82 6.39
N ILE A 58 -1.35 -7.75 6.28
CA ILE A 58 -2.21 -7.24 7.34
C ILE A 58 -2.00 -8.08 8.61
N GLY A 59 -1.59 -7.42 9.70
CA GLY A 59 -1.26 -8.07 10.98
C GLY A 59 0.23 -8.36 11.19
N ALA A 60 1.10 -7.99 10.25
CA ALA A 60 2.54 -7.97 10.48
C ALA A 60 2.91 -7.02 11.63
N THR A 61 4.09 -7.22 12.22
CA THR A 61 4.67 -6.28 13.19
C THR A 61 5.50 -5.22 12.46
N PRO A 62 5.44 -3.94 12.85
CA PRO A 62 6.27 -2.90 12.27
C PRO A 62 7.75 -3.19 12.54
N LYS A 63 8.60 -2.82 11.59
CA LYS A 63 10.06 -2.83 11.76
C LYS A 63 10.52 -1.64 12.59
N LEU A 64 9.88 -0.51 12.44
CA LEU A 64 10.18 0.72 13.18
C LEU A 64 8.88 1.43 13.52
N VAL A 65 8.80 2.02 14.71
CA VAL A 65 7.60 2.72 15.20
C VAL A 65 7.96 4.14 15.61
N PHE A 66 7.06 5.08 15.36
CA PHE A 66 7.20 6.48 15.79
C PHE A 66 5.83 7.07 16.15
N THR A 67 5.83 8.09 17.00
CA THR A 67 4.61 8.77 17.45
C THR A 67 4.56 10.18 16.90
N GLY A 68 3.48 10.52 16.21
CA GLY A 68 3.23 11.85 15.65
C GLY A 68 4.06 12.15 14.41
N GLY A 69 5.38 12.21 14.56
CA GLY A 69 6.31 12.45 13.48
C GLY A 69 7.72 11.95 13.79
N ALA A 70 8.51 11.76 12.73
CA ALA A 70 9.90 11.35 12.82
C ALA A 70 10.63 11.65 11.50
N THR A 71 11.93 11.87 11.60
CA THR A 71 12.86 11.72 10.47
C THR A 71 13.40 10.30 10.50
N ILE A 72 13.23 9.57 9.41
CA ILE A 72 13.70 8.19 9.25
C ILE A 72 14.89 8.20 8.30
N SER A 73 16.07 7.81 8.76
CA SER A 73 17.25 7.63 7.90
C SER A 73 17.28 6.24 7.30
N PHE A 74 17.73 6.12 6.05
CA PHE A 74 17.91 4.86 5.33
C PHE A 74 19.38 4.70 4.94
N ALA A 75 20.02 3.65 5.44
CA ALA A 75 21.44 3.37 5.17
C ALA A 75 21.61 1.95 4.61
N GLN A 76 22.27 1.83 3.46
CA GLN A 76 22.52 0.52 2.86
C GLN A 76 23.48 -0.31 3.73
N ASN A 77 23.08 -1.54 4.05
CA ASN A 77 23.86 -2.51 4.82
C ASN A 77 23.91 -3.84 4.05
N GLY A 78 24.88 -3.93 3.14
CA GLY A 78 24.99 -5.04 2.20
C GLY A 78 23.79 -5.09 1.24
N VAL A 79 23.03 -6.17 1.28
CA VAL A 79 21.78 -6.34 0.49
C VAL A 79 20.54 -5.78 1.20
N ASN A 80 20.68 -5.42 2.47
CA ASN A 80 19.60 -4.92 3.31
C ASN A 80 19.76 -3.42 3.55
N TRP A 81 18.80 -2.83 4.25
CA TRP A 81 18.79 -1.40 4.55
C TRP A 81 18.47 -1.17 6.02
N ASP A 82 19.37 -0.52 6.73
CA ASP A 82 19.15 -0.10 8.11
C ASP A 82 18.30 1.17 8.11
N ILE A 83 17.24 1.13 8.94
CA ILE A 83 16.33 2.25 9.16
C ILE A 83 16.45 2.72 10.60
N SER A 84 16.38 4.03 10.83
CA SER A 84 16.48 4.60 12.18
C SER A 84 15.69 5.89 12.31
N ASN A 85 15.05 6.09 13.45
CA ASN A 85 14.43 7.36 13.84
C ASN A 85 15.25 8.13 14.89
N GLY A 86 16.51 7.74 15.09
CA GLY A 86 17.41 8.30 16.12
C GLY A 86 17.18 7.76 17.54
N LEU A 87 16.02 7.18 17.82
CA LEU A 87 15.69 6.55 19.12
C LEU A 87 15.75 5.03 19.07
N SER A 88 15.44 4.47 17.92
CA SER A 88 15.38 3.04 17.64
C SER A 88 15.80 2.80 16.19
N SER A 89 16.28 1.59 15.92
CA SER A 89 16.73 1.18 14.60
C SER A 89 16.27 -0.24 14.28
N SER A 90 16.17 -0.53 13.00
CA SER A 90 15.78 -1.84 12.47
C SER A 90 16.34 -2.02 11.07
N THR A 91 15.98 -3.12 10.41
CA THR A 91 16.47 -3.45 9.07
C THR A 91 15.32 -3.89 8.16
N LEU A 92 15.27 -3.31 6.97
CA LEU A 92 14.48 -3.73 5.82
C LEU A 92 15.28 -4.73 4.98
N LEU A 93 14.62 -5.76 4.46
CA LEU A 93 15.29 -6.88 3.83
C LEU A 93 15.25 -6.78 2.30
N GLY A 94 16.41 -6.85 1.64
CA GLY A 94 16.54 -6.90 0.18
C GLY A 94 16.21 -5.60 -0.57
N SER A 95 15.36 -4.74 -0.02
CA SER A 95 14.99 -3.46 -0.61
C SER A 95 14.94 -2.36 0.46
N TYR A 96 14.95 -1.11 -0.01
CA TYR A 96 14.70 0.09 0.81
C TYR A 96 13.26 0.57 0.65
N ASN A 97 12.41 -0.25 0.02
CA ASN A 97 10.99 0.03 -0.09
C ASN A 97 10.31 -0.35 1.21
N PHE A 98 9.22 0.33 1.51
CA PHE A 98 8.50 0.11 2.75
C PHE A 98 7.01 0.42 2.59
N GLN A 99 6.23 -0.13 3.51
CA GLN A 99 4.83 0.27 3.71
C GLN A 99 4.73 1.09 4.99
N ILE A 100 3.70 1.93 5.07
CA ILE A 100 3.39 2.71 6.27
C ILE A 100 2.06 2.24 6.84
N GLY A 101 2.02 2.06 8.16
CA GLY A 101 0.83 1.73 8.91
C GLY A 101 0.56 2.70 10.05
N TYR A 102 -0.69 2.75 10.48
CA TYR A 102 -1.18 3.47 11.65
C TYR A 102 -1.64 2.47 12.71
N ASN A 103 -1.23 2.66 13.97
CA ASN A 103 -1.70 1.83 15.07
C ASN A 103 -2.99 2.41 15.64
N ARG A 104 -4.08 1.65 15.46
CA ARG A 104 -5.34 1.89 16.13
C ARG A 104 -5.46 0.97 17.33
N ASN A 105 -5.08 1.47 18.51
CA ASN A 105 -5.28 0.79 19.79
C ASN A 105 -4.79 -0.67 19.81
N GLY A 106 -3.62 -0.93 19.20
CA GLY A 106 -3.01 -2.25 19.10
C GLY A 106 -3.31 -3.01 17.80
N THR A 107 -4.12 -2.44 16.90
CA THR A 107 -4.36 -2.98 15.55
C THR A 107 -3.71 -2.10 14.51
N TRP A 108 -2.80 -2.67 13.73
CA TRP A 108 -2.15 -1.96 12.62
C TRP A 108 -3.04 -1.95 11.38
N GLU A 109 -3.21 -0.75 10.83
CA GLU A 109 -3.96 -0.51 9.61
C GLU A 109 -3.06 0.18 8.60
N PHE A 110 -3.12 -0.25 7.35
CA PHE A 110 -2.35 0.38 6.29
C PHE A 110 -3.11 1.54 5.64
N GLU A 111 -2.38 2.32 4.84
CA GLU A 111 -2.92 3.40 4.03
C GLU A 111 -4.15 2.95 3.23
N ALA A 112 -5.21 3.76 3.31
CA ALA A 112 -6.44 3.59 2.54
C ALA A 112 -6.52 4.56 1.34
N ALA A 113 -5.83 5.70 1.40
CA ALA A 113 -5.78 6.68 0.32
C ALA A 113 -4.54 7.57 0.39
N THR A 114 -4.22 8.18 -0.74
CA THR A 114 -3.07 9.05 -0.92
C THR A 114 -3.36 10.26 -1.79
N ALA A 115 -2.64 11.34 -1.55
CA ALA A 115 -2.61 12.50 -2.45
C ALA A 115 -1.22 13.17 -2.45
N PRO A 116 -0.66 13.52 -3.62
CA PRO A 116 0.57 14.31 -3.67
C PRO A 116 0.32 15.75 -3.20
N ILE A 117 1.30 16.34 -2.52
CA ILE A 117 1.26 17.72 -2.02
C ILE A 117 2.04 18.61 -2.99
N ALA A 118 1.40 18.97 -4.10
CA ALA A 118 2.05 19.58 -5.26
C ALA A 118 2.89 20.84 -4.96
N PHE A 119 2.54 21.63 -3.93
CA PHE A 119 3.26 22.86 -3.59
C PHE A 119 4.56 22.61 -2.81
N LEU A 120 4.78 21.41 -2.26
CA LEU A 120 6.01 21.01 -1.56
C LEU A 120 6.99 20.24 -2.46
N GLY A 121 6.61 19.96 -3.71
CA GLY A 121 7.43 19.22 -4.69
C GLY A 121 7.06 17.74 -4.80
N ASN A 122 7.79 17.01 -5.65
CA ASN A 122 7.45 15.64 -6.06
C ASN A 122 7.69 14.55 -4.97
N GLY A 123 8.30 14.92 -3.84
CA GLY A 123 8.58 14.01 -2.72
C GLY A 123 7.58 14.09 -1.56
N ALA A 124 6.54 14.92 -1.69
CA ALA A 124 5.62 15.21 -0.60
C ALA A 124 4.23 14.61 -0.82
N TRP A 125 3.74 13.87 0.16
CA TRP A 125 2.51 13.07 0.08
C TRP A 125 1.69 13.18 1.37
N GLU A 126 0.37 13.27 1.20
CA GLU A 126 -0.60 13.05 2.26
C GLU A 126 -1.04 11.59 2.19
N LEU A 127 -0.88 10.89 3.31
CA LEU A 127 -1.30 9.50 3.49
C LEU A 127 -2.49 9.48 4.44
N ALA A 128 -3.53 8.77 4.06
CA ALA A 128 -4.78 8.67 4.81
C ALA A 128 -5.03 7.24 5.27
N PHE A 129 -5.35 7.08 6.55
CA PHE A 129 -5.67 5.81 7.19
C PHE A 129 -7.13 5.85 7.63
N THR A 130 -7.93 4.89 7.17
CA THR A 130 -9.36 4.81 7.49
C THR A 130 -9.66 3.56 8.31
N GLY A 131 -10.00 3.75 9.58
CA GLY A 131 -10.45 2.70 10.49
C GLY A 131 -11.66 3.14 11.32
N GLN A 132 -12.74 2.35 11.27
CA GLN A 132 -13.95 2.45 12.13
C GLN A 132 -14.37 3.87 12.58
N GLY A 133 -14.44 4.83 11.64
CA GLY A 133 -15.13 6.12 11.84
C GLY A 133 -14.26 7.36 11.97
N ASN A 134 -12.93 7.27 12.10
CA ASN A 134 -12.05 8.46 12.13
C ASN A 134 -10.95 8.37 11.06
N LEU A 135 -10.81 9.44 10.28
CA LEU A 135 -9.73 9.60 9.31
C LEU A 135 -8.47 10.06 10.05
N LYS A 136 -7.36 9.35 9.87
CA LYS A 136 -6.04 9.78 10.33
C LYS A 136 -5.15 10.10 9.14
N LYS A 137 -4.39 11.18 9.26
CA LYS A 137 -3.52 11.68 8.19
C LYS A 137 -2.09 11.71 8.65
N LEU A 138 -1.18 11.29 7.77
CA LEU A 138 0.26 11.46 7.91
C LEU A 138 0.76 12.23 6.70
N TYR A 139 1.54 13.26 6.93
CA TYR A 139 2.26 13.98 5.89
C TYR A 139 3.66 13.40 5.82
N ALA A 140 4.06 12.97 4.64
CA ALA A 140 5.36 12.41 4.36
C ALA A 140 6.08 13.27 3.33
N ILE A 141 7.36 13.53 3.58
CA ILE A 141 8.26 14.28 2.70
C ILE A 141 9.47 13.38 2.43
N ASP A 142 10.07 13.59 1.26
CA ASP A 142 11.18 12.82 0.73
C ASP A 142 10.82 11.35 0.49
N ILE A 143 9.58 11.10 0.05
CA ILE A 143 9.11 9.79 -0.39
C ILE A 143 8.51 9.82 -1.79
N GLN A 144 8.58 8.68 -2.47
CA GLN A 144 7.98 8.48 -3.79
C GLN A 144 7.32 7.10 -3.85
N PRO A 145 6.28 6.90 -4.68
CA PRO A 145 5.74 5.58 -4.94
C PRO A 145 6.87 4.67 -5.43
N SER A 146 6.99 3.48 -4.84
CA SER A 146 8.03 2.55 -5.24
C SER A 146 7.83 2.12 -6.69
N THR A 147 8.90 2.21 -7.48
CA THR A 147 8.95 1.67 -8.84
C THR A 147 9.51 0.26 -8.87
N ALA A 148 9.76 -0.36 -7.72
CA ALA A 148 10.19 -1.74 -7.67
C ALA A 148 9.09 -2.60 -8.30
N GLN A 149 9.41 -3.12 -9.48
CA GLN A 149 8.60 -4.12 -10.16
C GLN A 149 8.44 -5.25 -9.14
N ALA A 150 7.19 -5.58 -8.77
CA ALA A 150 6.94 -6.65 -7.81
C ALA A 150 7.81 -7.87 -8.20
N ASP A 151 8.81 -8.21 -7.38
CA ASP A 151 9.79 -9.27 -7.64
C ASP A 151 9.16 -10.67 -7.71
N PHE A 152 7.83 -10.72 -7.56
CA PHE A 152 7.03 -11.86 -7.87
C PHE A 152 6.03 -11.46 -8.95
N PRO A 153 6.08 -12.08 -10.16
CA PRO A 153 4.91 -12.14 -11.01
C PRO A 153 3.79 -12.71 -10.14
N VAL A 154 2.85 -11.86 -9.72
CA VAL A 154 1.69 -12.30 -8.93
C VAL A 154 1.05 -13.40 -9.76
N PRO A 155 1.01 -14.66 -9.29
CA PRO A 155 0.37 -15.73 -10.03
C PRO A 155 -1.05 -15.25 -10.28
N LEU A 156 -1.38 -14.99 -11.54
CA LEU A 156 -2.72 -14.57 -11.91
C LEU A 156 -3.66 -15.57 -11.23
N PRO A 157 -4.63 -15.10 -10.42
CA PRO A 157 -5.49 -16.00 -9.66
C PRO A 157 -6.03 -17.10 -10.59
N PRO A 158 -6.20 -18.35 -10.15
CA PRO A 158 -6.74 -19.41 -11.00
C PRO A 158 -8.03 -19.00 -11.75
N ALA A 159 -8.79 -18.06 -11.18
CA ALA A 159 -9.92 -17.39 -11.81
C ALA A 159 -9.58 -16.68 -13.14
N ALA A 160 -8.43 -16.03 -13.28
CA ALA A 160 -7.99 -15.41 -14.54
C ALA A 160 -7.68 -16.46 -15.62
N TRP A 161 -7.10 -17.60 -15.25
CA TRP A 161 -6.88 -18.74 -16.15
C TRP A 161 -8.19 -19.43 -16.56
N LEU A 162 -9.10 -19.61 -15.61
CA LEU A 162 -10.44 -20.17 -15.85
C LEU A 162 -11.30 -19.20 -16.68
N MET A 163 -11.18 -17.90 -16.45
CA MET A 163 -11.85 -16.88 -17.24
C MET A 163 -11.30 -16.84 -18.67
N GLY A 164 -9.98 -16.88 -18.85
CA GLY A 164 -9.33 -16.93 -20.16
C GLY A 164 -9.76 -18.17 -20.96
N SER A 165 -9.75 -19.34 -20.32
CA SER A 165 -10.21 -20.58 -20.97
C SER A 165 -11.72 -20.59 -21.26
N ALA A 166 -12.55 -20.06 -20.37
CA ALA A 166 -13.99 -19.92 -20.59
C ALA A 166 -14.31 -18.95 -21.74
N LEU A 167 -13.59 -17.83 -21.86
CA LEU A 167 -13.76 -16.87 -22.96
C LEU A 167 -13.39 -17.50 -24.30
N LEU A 168 -12.25 -18.20 -24.35
CA LEU A 168 -11.82 -18.92 -25.55
C LEU A 168 -12.80 -20.05 -25.93
N GLY A 169 -13.34 -20.76 -24.95
CA GLY A 169 -14.39 -21.76 -25.16
C GLY A 169 -15.67 -21.16 -25.75
N LEU A 170 -16.13 -20.02 -25.24
CA LEU A 170 -17.30 -19.30 -25.75
C LEU A 170 -17.10 -18.81 -27.19
N ILE A 171 -15.91 -18.29 -27.53
CA ILE A 171 -15.58 -17.86 -28.90
C ILE A 171 -15.49 -19.08 -29.83
N GLY A 172 -14.89 -20.18 -29.37
CA GLY A 172 -14.78 -21.42 -30.13
C GLY A 172 -16.14 -22.06 -30.46
N VAL A 173 -17.07 -22.08 -29.50
CA VAL A 173 -18.45 -22.57 -29.71
C VAL A 173 -19.26 -21.60 -30.59
N GLY A 174 -19.05 -20.29 -30.46
CA GLY A 174 -19.70 -19.27 -31.28
C GLY A 174 -19.35 -19.37 -32.77
N ARG A 175 -18.12 -19.75 -33.11
CA ARG A 175 -17.69 -19.95 -34.51
C ARG A 175 -18.29 -21.18 -35.19
N ARG A 176 -18.68 -22.21 -34.45
CA ARG A 176 -19.28 -23.43 -35.02
C ARG A 176 -20.75 -23.28 -35.41
N LYS A 177 -21.39 -22.15 -35.08
CA LYS A 177 -22.79 -21.86 -35.47
C LYS A 177 -22.94 -21.21 -36.86
N LYS A 178 -21.84 -21.01 -37.61
CA LYS A 178 -21.87 -20.44 -38.97
C LYS A 178 -21.69 -21.45 -40.11
N THR A 179 -21.76 -22.74 -39.81
CA THR A 179 -21.79 -23.79 -40.84
C THR A 179 -22.93 -24.77 -40.55
N ALA A 180 -24.16 -24.28 -40.72
CA ALA A 180 -25.36 -25.05 -41.02
C ALA A 180 -26.29 -24.14 -41.81
#